data_AF-A0A7C7DPN9-F1
#
_entry.id   AF-A0A7C7DPN9-F1
#
_cell.length_a   1.000
_cell.length_b   1.000
_cell.length_c   1.000
_cell.angle_alpha   90.00
_cell.angle_beta   90.00
_cell.angle_gamma   90.00
#
_symmetry.space_group_name_H-M   'P 1'
#
loop_
_entity.id
_entity.type
_entity.pdbx_description
1 polymer ?
#
loop_
_entity_poly.entity_id
_entity_poly.type
_entity_poly.pdbx_seq_one_letter_code
_entity_poly.pdbx_strand_id
1 'polypeptide(L)'
;MGIIAFVTRKDPALLLGLEDNAIANIPRAATSVIILLAFCSGRLVQGLLLPGLTSKLIRDGLIIPGGSFSLVMQQPLWISLSAGILYIGCQTFAEELFFRGLAFLAFHRLLVFAGRQPGGAADQAWTVTAAALLQALIFGLVHFLPAYVAFHRRGIKAPLMLWYMMAMPTGCAFAFVTINLAGGSLWPGWIAHWVLNYASLCWILASRLMKARESRYITGER
;
A
#
# COMPACT_ATOMS: atom_id res chain seq x y z
N MET A 1 -18.34 -8.48 5.88
CA MET A 1 -17.98 -9.87 6.25
C MET A 1 -19.21 -10.75 6.48
N GLY A 2 -20.19 -10.33 7.29
CA GLY A 2 -21.39 -11.15 7.59
C GLY A 2 -22.24 -11.59 6.40
N ILE A 3 -22.48 -10.72 5.41
CA ILE A 3 -23.36 -11.04 4.26
C ILE A 3 -22.75 -12.12 3.33
N ILE A 4 -21.42 -12.11 3.11
CA ILE A 4 -20.75 -13.08 2.23
C ILE A 4 -20.69 -14.47 2.89
N ALA A 5 -20.37 -14.52 4.18
CA ALA A 5 -20.40 -15.76 4.95
C ALA A 5 -21.83 -16.33 5.04
N PHE A 6 -22.83 -15.47 5.21
CA PHE A 6 -24.24 -15.88 5.29
C PHE A 6 -24.76 -16.48 3.97
N VAL A 7 -24.35 -15.91 2.83
CA VAL A 7 -24.76 -16.39 1.50
C VAL A 7 -23.98 -17.63 1.05
N THR A 8 -22.70 -17.74 1.39
CA THR A 8 -21.83 -18.83 0.88
C THR A 8 -21.66 -19.99 1.86
N ARG A 9 -22.01 -19.82 3.14
CA ARG A 9 -21.74 -20.75 4.25
C ARG A 9 -20.26 -21.18 4.37
N LYS A 10 -19.35 -20.50 3.68
CA LYS A 10 -17.90 -20.74 3.74
C LYS A 10 -17.29 -19.68 4.63
N ASP A 11 -16.26 -20.08 5.38
CA ASP A 11 -15.46 -19.14 6.15
C ASP A 11 -14.83 -18.10 5.20
N PRO A 12 -15.08 -16.80 5.41
CA PRO A 12 -14.53 -15.74 4.56
C PRO A 12 -13.00 -15.69 4.56
N ALA A 13 -12.32 -16.20 5.59
CA ALA A 13 -10.87 -16.35 5.59
C ALA A 13 -10.42 -17.33 4.48
N LEU A 14 -11.14 -18.44 4.31
CA LEU A 14 -10.85 -19.45 3.29
C LEU A 14 -11.06 -18.91 1.87
N LEU A 15 -12.09 -18.09 1.66
CA LEU A 15 -12.35 -17.46 0.36
C LEU A 15 -11.23 -16.50 -0.07
N LEU A 16 -10.45 -16.01 0.89
CA LEU A 16 -9.35 -15.08 0.68
C LEU A 16 -7.98 -15.76 0.81
N GLY A 17 -7.95 -17.09 0.96
CA GLY A 17 -6.73 -17.87 1.13
C GLY A 17 -5.94 -17.49 2.38
N LEU A 18 -6.61 -17.05 3.45
CA LEU A 18 -6.00 -16.66 4.73
C LEU A 18 -5.81 -17.87 5.66
N GLU A 19 -5.44 -19.02 5.10
CA GLU A 19 -5.08 -20.22 5.85
C GLU A 19 -3.57 -20.23 6.16
N ASP A 20 -3.16 -20.88 7.25
CA ASP A 20 -1.74 -20.98 7.64
C ASP A 20 -0.92 -21.78 6.62
N ASN A 21 -1.51 -22.82 6.03
CA ASN A 21 -0.88 -23.63 4.97
C ASN A 21 -0.57 -22.79 3.71
N ALA A 22 -1.34 -21.73 3.42
CA ALA A 22 -1.18 -20.89 2.25
C ALA A 22 0.09 -20.03 2.33
N ILE A 23 0.63 -19.81 3.54
CA ILE A 23 1.92 -19.15 3.75
C ILE A 23 3.06 -19.96 3.10
N ALA A 24 2.97 -21.29 3.09
CA ALA A 24 3.98 -22.13 2.45
C ALA A 24 4.02 -21.95 0.92
N ASN A 25 2.90 -21.56 0.32
CA ASN A 25 2.72 -21.40 -1.13
C ASN A 25 2.96 -19.95 -1.62
N ILE A 26 3.45 -19.07 -0.76
CA ILE A 26 3.77 -17.70 -1.15
C ILE A 26 4.80 -17.70 -2.29
N PRO A 27 4.58 -16.94 -3.38
CA PRO A 27 5.57 -16.76 -4.44
C PRO A 27 6.70 -15.85 -3.94
N ARG A 28 7.62 -16.41 -3.14
CA ARG A 28 8.65 -15.67 -2.39
C ARG A 28 9.53 -14.81 -3.30
N ALA A 29 9.96 -15.34 -4.44
CA ALA A 29 10.81 -14.61 -5.38
C ALA A 29 10.09 -13.38 -5.94
N ALA A 30 8.86 -13.54 -6.44
CA ALA A 30 8.07 -12.43 -6.97
C ALA A 30 7.74 -11.39 -5.88
N THR A 31 7.40 -11.85 -4.68
CA THR A 31 7.12 -10.99 -3.52
C THR A 31 8.35 -10.14 -3.16
N SER A 32 9.53 -10.76 -3.06
CA SER A 32 10.79 -10.07 -2.78
C SER A 32 11.16 -9.07 -3.87
N VAL A 33 11.00 -9.44 -5.15
CA VAL A 33 11.28 -8.54 -6.28
C VAL A 33 10.37 -7.31 -6.23
N ILE A 34 9.07 -7.49 -5.98
CA ILE A 34 8.13 -6.37 -5.85
C ILE A 34 8.51 -5.46 -4.68
N ILE A 35 8.84 -6.02 -3.52
CA ILE A 35 9.30 -5.23 -2.36
C ILE A 35 10.54 -4.40 -2.74
N LEU A 36 11.54 -5.02 -3.35
CA LEU A 36 12.78 -4.33 -3.71
C LEU A 36 12.53 -3.24 -4.74
N LEU A 37 11.81 -3.54 -5.82
CA LEU A 37 11.52 -2.57 -6.88
C LEU A 37 10.67 -1.41 -6.36
N ALA A 38 9.62 -1.69 -5.59
CA ALA A 38 8.75 -0.66 -5.03
C ALA A 38 9.50 0.22 -4.01
N PHE A 39 10.33 -0.39 -3.15
CA PHE A 39 11.15 0.37 -2.21
C PHE A 39 12.16 1.26 -2.93
N CYS A 40 12.95 0.69 -3.84
CA CYS A 40 13.99 1.41 -4.58
C CYS A 40 13.41 2.52 -5.45
N SER A 41 12.34 2.26 -6.21
CA SER A 41 11.66 3.28 -7.02
C SER A 41 11.09 4.41 -6.15
N GLY A 42 10.48 4.07 -5.02
CA GLY A 42 10.00 5.06 -4.05
C GLY A 42 11.13 5.96 -3.52
N ARG A 43 12.31 5.38 -3.24
CA ARG A 43 13.49 6.16 -2.82
C ARG A 43 14.08 6.98 -3.96
N LEU A 44 14.15 6.45 -5.17
CA LEU A 44 14.64 7.16 -6.34
C LEU A 44 13.81 8.41 -6.60
N VAL A 45 12.48 8.28 -6.61
CA VAL A 45 11.56 9.41 -6.83
C VAL A 45 11.67 10.44 -5.70
N GLN A 46 11.69 10.00 -4.43
CA GLN A 46 11.82 10.92 -3.29
C GLN A 46 13.18 11.63 -3.23
N GLY A 47 14.26 10.94 -3.60
CA GLY A 47 15.62 11.45 -3.53
C GLY A 47 15.99 12.34 -4.72
N LEU A 48 15.61 11.95 -5.93
CA LEU A 48 15.99 12.67 -7.16
C LEU A 48 14.95 13.68 -7.61
N LEU A 49 13.67 13.32 -7.56
CA LEU A 49 12.61 14.09 -8.20
C LEU A 49 11.86 15.01 -7.22
N LEU A 50 11.89 14.70 -5.93
CA LEU A 50 11.18 15.42 -4.89
C LEU A 50 12.08 15.78 -3.68
N PRO A 51 13.35 16.17 -3.89
CA PRO A 51 14.32 16.34 -2.80
C PRO A 51 13.82 17.39 -1.81
N GLY A 52 13.73 17.01 -0.54
CA GLY A 52 13.26 17.89 0.54
C GLY A 52 11.76 18.21 0.51
N LEU A 53 11.08 18.14 -0.63
CA LEU A 53 9.66 18.44 -0.77
C LEU A 53 8.80 17.46 0.04
N THR A 54 9.00 16.15 -0.12
CA THR A 54 8.24 15.15 0.66
C THR A 54 8.42 15.32 2.16
N SER A 55 9.66 15.56 2.60
CA SER A 55 9.97 15.80 4.01
C SER A 55 9.32 17.07 4.54
N LYS A 56 9.31 18.15 3.75
CA LYS A 56 8.66 19.41 4.10
C LYS A 56 7.15 19.23 4.20
N LEU A 57 6.53 18.60 3.21
CA LEU A 57 5.10 18.37 3.17
C LEU A 57 4.61 17.45 4.30
N ILE A 58 5.36 16.41 4.66
CA ILE A 58 5.05 15.58 5.84
C ILE A 58 5.13 16.41 7.12
N ARG A 59 6.17 17.24 7.26
CA ARG A 59 6.36 18.12 8.44
C ARG A 59 5.21 19.12 8.58
N ASP A 60 4.78 19.70 7.47
CA ASP A 60 3.71 20.70 7.41
C ASP A 60 2.30 20.08 7.54
N GLY A 61 2.23 18.77 7.79
CA GLY A 61 0.99 17.99 7.89
C GLY A 61 0.19 17.92 6.59
N LEU A 62 0.83 18.22 5.45
CA LEU A 62 0.22 18.27 4.12
C LEU A 62 0.07 16.90 3.49
N ILE A 63 0.99 16.01 3.84
CA ILE A 63 0.94 14.60 3.50
C ILE A 63 0.85 13.86 4.82
N ILE A 64 -0.31 13.27 5.08
CA ILE A 64 -0.52 12.38 6.21
C ILE A 64 -0.29 10.97 5.66
N PRO A 65 0.89 10.36 5.83
CA PRO A 65 1.00 8.91 5.66
C PRO A 65 -0.05 8.27 6.58
N GLY A 66 -0.74 7.23 6.09
CA GLY A 66 -2.01 6.73 6.65
C GLY A 66 -2.09 6.72 8.18
N GLY A 67 -3.30 6.84 8.74
CA GLY A 67 -3.51 7.18 10.16
C GLY A 67 -2.62 6.47 11.17
N SER A 68 -2.32 5.18 10.96
CA SER A 68 -1.42 4.41 11.83
C SER A 68 0.04 4.89 11.78
N PHE A 69 0.52 5.25 10.60
CA PHE A 69 1.88 5.76 10.37
C PHE A 69 2.07 7.11 11.06
N SER A 70 1.10 8.01 10.94
CA SER A 70 1.17 9.32 11.59
C SER A 70 1.18 9.23 13.12
N LEU A 71 0.43 8.29 13.69
CA LEU A 71 0.42 8.03 15.14
C LEU A 71 1.78 7.55 15.65
N VAL A 72 2.39 6.55 14.98
CA VAL A 72 3.67 5.99 15.44
C VAL A 72 4.83 6.94 15.20
N MET A 73 4.76 7.80 14.18
CA MET A 73 5.81 8.77 13.83
C MET A 73 6.02 9.92 14.81
N GLN A 74 5.05 10.15 15.71
CA GLN A 74 5.11 11.18 16.75
C GLN A 74 5.71 10.63 18.06
N GLN A 75 5.92 9.32 18.14
CA GLN A 75 6.43 8.66 19.34
C GLN A 75 7.97 8.66 19.39
N PRO A 76 8.57 8.40 20.57
CA PRO A 76 9.99 8.10 20.68
C PRO A 76 10.40 6.91 19.80
N LEU A 77 11.64 6.92 19.30
CA LEU A 77 12.18 5.96 18.32
C LEU A 77 11.78 4.50 18.58
N TRP A 78 12.02 4.01 19.80
CA TRP A 78 11.76 2.61 20.14
C TRP A 78 10.27 2.27 20.16
N ILE A 79 9.43 3.21 20.58
CA ILE A 79 7.97 3.07 20.54
C ILE A 79 7.50 3.10 19.09
N SER A 80 8.02 4.00 18.25
CA SER A 80 7.70 4.04 16.83
C SER A 80 8.03 2.72 16.13
N LEU A 81 9.20 2.13 16.41
CA LEU A 81 9.62 0.85 15.82
C LEU A 81 8.73 -0.31 16.30
N SER A 82 8.52 -0.45 17.61
CA SER A 82 7.74 -1.57 18.16
C SER A 82 6.25 -1.46 17.82
N ALA A 83 5.65 -0.30 18.04
CA ALA A 83 4.25 -0.06 17.69
C ALA A 83 4.05 -0.11 16.16
N GLY A 84 5.04 0.35 15.40
CA GLY A 84 5.02 0.33 13.93
C GLY A 84 4.79 -1.07 13.35
N ILE A 85 5.35 -2.12 13.96
CA ILE A 85 5.12 -3.52 13.54
C ILE A 85 3.62 -3.83 13.52
N LEU A 86 2.94 -3.59 14.63
CA LEU A 86 1.53 -3.93 14.82
C LEU A 86 0.61 -2.95 14.08
N TYR A 87 0.78 -1.65 14.29
CA TYR A 87 -0.11 -0.64 13.75
C TYR A 87 -0.08 -0.58 12.22
N ILE A 88 1.12 -0.62 11.62
CA ILE A 88 1.24 -0.68 10.16
C ILE A 88 0.74 -2.03 9.66
N GLY A 89 1.08 -3.12 10.34
CA GLY A 89 0.61 -4.47 9.97
C GLY A 89 -0.91 -4.57 9.91
N CYS A 90 -1.61 -4.06 10.93
CA CYS A 90 -3.07 -4.02 10.96
C CYS A 90 -3.65 -3.09 9.90
N GLN A 91 -3.06 -1.90 9.69
CA GLN A 91 -3.55 -0.98 8.66
C GLN A 91 -3.42 -1.59 7.26
N THR A 92 -2.24 -2.11 6.91
CA THR A 92 -2.03 -2.73 5.59
C THR A 92 -2.86 -3.99 5.43
N PHE A 93 -3.08 -4.76 6.50
CA PHE A 93 -4.00 -5.91 6.45
C PHE A 93 -5.42 -5.47 6.11
N ALA A 94 -5.95 -4.45 6.78
CA ALA A 94 -7.28 -3.93 6.51
C ALA A 94 -7.40 -3.39 5.06
N GLU A 95 -6.37 -2.71 4.56
CA GLU A 95 -6.32 -2.22 3.18
C GLU A 95 -6.29 -3.38 2.18
N GLU A 96 -5.44 -4.39 2.36
CA GLU A 96 -5.40 -5.56 1.47
C GLU A 96 -6.72 -6.34 1.50
N LEU A 97 -7.28 -6.54 2.69
CA LEU A 97 -8.58 -7.18 2.88
C LEU A 97 -9.70 -6.46 2.13
N PHE A 98 -9.75 -5.13 2.25
CA PHE A 98 -10.79 -4.32 1.61
C PHE A 98 -10.60 -4.24 0.10
N PHE A 99 -9.40 -3.89 -0.38
CA PHE A 99 -9.17 -3.62 -1.80
C PHE A 99 -8.90 -4.88 -2.62
N ARG A 100 -8.02 -5.77 -2.15
CA ARG A 100 -7.60 -6.97 -2.91
C ARG A 100 -8.47 -8.18 -2.59
N GLY A 101 -9.12 -8.18 -1.43
CA GLY A 101 -10.18 -9.14 -1.11
C GLY A 101 -11.54 -8.66 -1.64
N LEU A 102 -12.20 -7.78 -0.88
CA LEU A 102 -13.61 -7.47 -1.08
C LEU A 102 -13.90 -6.71 -2.38
N ALA A 103 -13.17 -5.62 -2.65
CA ALA A 103 -13.40 -4.79 -3.82
C ALA A 103 -13.06 -5.52 -5.11
N PHE A 104 -11.92 -6.23 -5.16
CA PHE A 104 -11.56 -7.10 -6.28
C PHE A 104 -12.66 -8.12 -6.58
N LEU A 105 -13.13 -8.86 -5.57
CA LEU A 105 -14.21 -9.85 -5.74
C LEU A 105 -15.52 -9.20 -6.22
N ALA A 106 -15.86 -8.01 -5.70
CA ALA A 106 -17.05 -7.28 -6.11
C ALA A 106 -16.96 -6.83 -7.57
N PHE A 107 -15.83 -6.24 -8.00
CA PHE A 107 -15.63 -5.82 -9.38
C PHE A 107 -15.59 -7.01 -10.33
N HIS A 108 -14.88 -8.08 -9.98
CA HIS A 108 -14.85 -9.29 -10.78
C HIS A 108 -16.26 -9.85 -11.00
N ARG A 109 -17.07 -9.97 -9.93
CA ARG A 109 -18.46 -10.45 -10.03
C ARG A 109 -19.34 -9.50 -10.85
N LEU A 110 -19.18 -8.20 -10.69
CA LEU A 110 -19.95 -7.20 -11.45
C LEU A 110 -19.59 -7.27 -12.94
N LEU A 111 -18.33 -7.43 -13.29
CA LEU A 111 -17.86 -7.58 -14.67
C LEU A 111 -18.36 -8.88 -15.31
N VAL A 112 -18.27 -10.00 -14.59
CA VAL A 112 -18.84 -11.29 -15.02
C VAL A 112 -20.36 -11.20 -15.19
N PHE A 113 -21.05 -10.49 -14.28
CA PHE A 113 -22.49 -10.30 -14.35
C PHE A 113 -22.90 -9.36 -15.49
N ALA A 114 -22.14 -8.29 -15.75
CA ALA A 114 -22.42 -7.35 -16.83
C ALA A 114 -22.19 -7.99 -18.22
N GLY A 115 -21.21 -8.88 -18.32
CA GLY A 115 -20.89 -9.62 -19.54
C GLY A 115 -21.55 -10.98 -19.66
N ARG A 116 -22.80 -11.16 -19.22
CA ARG A 116 -23.53 -12.46 -19.11
C ARG A 116 -23.21 -13.49 -20.24
N GLN A 117 -22.17 -14.31 -20.01
CA GLN A 117 -21.73 -15.59 -20.63
C GLN A 117 -21.09 -15.54 -22.04
N PRO A 118 -20.14 -16.44 -22.47
CA PRO A 118 -19.85 -17.80 -22.00
C PRO A 118 -18.37 -18.13 -21.69
N GLY A 119 -18.13 -18.79 -20.54
CA GLY A 119 -17.15 -19.85 -20.22
C GLY A 119 -15.71 -19.95 -20.80
N GLY A 120 -15.22 -19.04 -21.64
CA GLY A 120 -13.89 -19.11 -22.24
C GLY A 120 -12.77 -18.62 -21.31
N ALA A 121 -11.60 -19.24 -21.39
CA ALA A 121 -10.43 -18.84 -20.61
C ALA A 121 -10.02 -17.37 -20.86
N ALA A 122 -10.25 -16.85 -22.07
CA ALA A 122 -9.98 -15.46 -22.43
C ALA A 122 -10.90 -14.45 -21.72
N ASP A 123 -12.19 -14.75 -21.61
CA ASP A 123 -13.17 -13.90 -20.92
C ASP A 123 -12.91 -13.88 -19.40
N GLN A 124 -12.45 -15.01 -18.86
CA GLN A 124 -12.01 -15.09 -17.47
C GLN A 124 -10.74 -14.26 -17.23
N ALA A 125 -9.76 -14.30 -18.14
CA ALA A 125 -8.53 -13.52 -18.02
C ALA A 125 -8.80 -12.00 -18.11
N TRP A 126 -9.72 -11.59 -18.99
CA TRP A 126 -10.15 -10.20 -19.11
C TRP A 126 -10.73 -9.71 -17.77
N THR A 127 -11.69 -10.45 -17.19
CA THR A 127 -12.46 -10.03 -16.01
C THR A 127 -11.60 -9.93 -14.77
N VAL A 128 -10.67 -10.86 -14.61
CA VAL A 128 -9.65 -10.80 -13.56
C VAL A 128 -8.76 -9.56 -13.74
N THR A 129 -8.25 -9.32 -14.95
CA THR A 129 -7.34 -8.20 -15.23
C THR A 129 -8.01 -6.85 -15.01
N ALA A 130 -9.23 -6.67 -15.50
CA ALA A 130 -9.93 -5.41 -15.32
C ALA A 130 -10.37 -5.18 -13.87
N ALA A 131 -10.78 -6.22 -13.13
CA ALA A 131 -11.05 -6.09 -11.70
C ALA A 131 -9.78 -5.68 -10.93
N ALA A 132 -8.63 -6.26 -11.29
CA ALA A 132 -7.33 -5.89 -10.75
C ALA A 132 -6.96 -4.42 -11.05
N LEU A 133 -7.21 -3.95 -12.27
CA LEU A 133 -6.98 -2.55 -12.66
C LEU A 133 -7.92 -1.58 -11.95
N LEU A 134 -9.23 -1.88 -11.90
CA LEU A 134 -10.22 -1.03 -11.25
C LEU A 134 -9.94 -0.85 -9.76
N GLN A 135 -9.66 -1.94 -9.02
CA GLN A 135 -9.32 -1.81 -7.60
C GLN A 135 -8.01 -1.04 -7.41
N ALA A 136 -7.01 -1.25 -8.28
CA ALA A 136 -5.73 -0.56 -8.18
C ALA A 136 -5.87 0.94 -8.42
N LEU A 137 -6.67 1.34 -9.43
CA LEU A 137 -6.97 2.74 -9.72
C LEU A 137 -7.71 3.41 -8.56
N ILE A 138 -8.72 2.75 -7.99
CA ILE A 138 -9.45 3.27 -6.83
C ILE A 138 -8.51 3.42 -5.62
N PHE A 139 -7.63 2.45 -5.40
CA PHE A 139 -6.61 2.54 -4.35
C PHE A 139 -5.69 3.75 -4.56
N GLY A 140 -5.22 3.98 -5.79
CA GLY A 140 -4.50 5.19 -6.16
C GLY A 140 -5.27 6.47 -5.88
N LEU A 141 -6.56 6.52 -6.25
CA LEU A 141 -7.41 7.70 -6.04
C LEU A 141 -7.61 8.03 -4.57
N VAL A 142 -7.74 7.02 -3.70
CA VAL A 142 -7.85 7.21 -2.24
C VAL A 142 -6.61 7.88 -1.66
N HIS A 143 -5.43 7.66 -2.26
CA HIS A 143 -4.19 8.32 -1.86
C HIS A 143 -4.03 9.70 -2.50
N PHE A 144 -4.39 9.82 -3.77
CA PHE A 144 -4.27 11.05 -4.56
C PHE A 144 -5.22 12.16 -4.07
N LEU A 145 -6.51 11.84 -3.89
CA LEU A 145 -7.56 12.86 -3.70
C LEU A 145 -7.37 13.69 -2.42
N PRO A 146 -7.07 13.10 -1.25
CA PRO A 146 -6.79 13.88 -0.04
C PRO A 146 -5.61 14.84 -0.23
N ALA A 147 -4.55 14.38 -0.90
CA ALA A 147 -3.38 15.21 -1.17
C ALA A 147 -3.68 16.34 -2.16
N TYR A 148 -4.43 16.03 -3.23
CA TYR A 148 -4.88 17.01 -4.21
C TYR A 148 -5.69 18.13 -3.54
N VAL A 149 -6.68 17.77 -2.70
CA VAL A 149 -7.50 18.75 -1.97
C VAL A 149 -6.64 19.59 -1.03
N ALA A 150 -5.71 18.97 -0.29
CA ALA A 150 -4.81 19.68 0.62
C ALA A 150 -3.90 20.68 -0.12
N PHE A 151 -3.34 20.28 -1.25
CA PHE A 151 -2.44 21.12 -2.06
C PHE A 151 -3.22 22.27 -2.69
N HIS A 152 -4.39 21.98 -3.25
CA HIS A 152 -5.24 22.97 -3.89
C HIS A 152 -5.67 24.05 -2.89
N ARG A 153 -6.15 23.67 -1.70
CA ARG A 153 -6.57 24.61 -0.64
C ARG A 153 -5.45 25.54 -0.16
N ARG A 154 -4.19 25.13 -0.30
CA ARG A 154 -3.01 25.89 0.14
C ARG A 154 -2.21 26.50 -1.02
N GLY A 155 -2.74 26.45 -2.25
CA GLY A 155 -2.09 27.01 -3.43
C GLY A 155 -0.77 26.34 -3.82
N ILE A 156 -0.52 25.10 -3.38
CA ILE A 156 0.73 24.38 -3.61
C ILE A 156 0.70 23.74 -5.00
N LYS A 157 1.60 24.17 -5.89
CA LYS A 157 1.78 23.60 -7.23
C LYS A 157 2.88 22.54 -7.22
N ALA A 158 2.50 21.28 -7.01
CA ALA A 158 3.42 20.14 -7.03
C ALA A 158 2.85 18.97 -7.87
N PRO A 159 2.68 19.15 -9.19
CA PRO A 159 2.02 18.16 -10.05
C PRO A 159 2.75 16.81 -10.07
N LEU A 160 4.08 16.80 -10.03
CA LEU A 160 4.86 15.56 -10.01
C LEU A 160 4.62 14.73 -8.74
N MET A 161 4.50 15.41 -7.58
CA MET A 161 4.16 14.76 -6.31
C MET A 161 2.75 14.17 -6.36
N LEU A 162 1.79 14.92 -6.90
CA LEU A 162 0.41 14.46 -7.04
C LEU A 162 0.34 13.23 -7.95
N TRP A 163 1.00 13.25 -9.11
CA TRP A 163 1.09 12.09 -9.99
C TRP A 163 1.77 10.90 -9.33
N TYR A 164 2.83 11.14 -8.54
CA TYR A 164 3.47 10.08 -7.76
C TYR A 164 2.51 9.44 -6.75
N MET A 165 1.69 10.23 -6.05
CA MET A 165 0.69 9.74 -5.09
C MET A 165 -0.47 8.96 -5.74
N MET A 166 -0.66 9.10 -7.05
CA MET A 166 -1.57 8.27 -7.82
C MET A 166 -0.87 7.01 -8.35
N ALA A 167 0.22 7.21 -9.10
CA ALA A 167 0.89 6.16 -9.87
C ALA A 167 1.53 5.11 -8.97
N MET A 168 2.20 5.52 -7.89
CA MET A 168 2.92 4.58 -7.02
C MET A 168 1.95 3.65 -6.25
N PRO A 169 0.91 4.15 -5.57
CA PRO A 169 -0.06 3.27 -4.92
C PRO A 169 -0.84 2.41 -5.92
N THR A 170 -1.20 2.95 -7.10
CA THR A 170 -1.85 2.17 -8.17
C THR A 170 -0.97 1.00 -8.62
N GLY A 171 0.30 1.28 -8.94
CA GLY A 171 1.25 0.26 -9.38
C GLY A 171 1.48 -0.82 -8.31
N CYS A 172 1.64 -0.41 -7.05
CA CYS A 172 1.77 -1.35 -5.94
C CYS A 172 0.51 -2.21 -5.77
N ALA A 173 -0.69 -1.60 -5.82
CA ALA A 173 -1.94 -2.33 -5.70
C ALA A 173 -2.14 -3.37 -6.80
N PHE A 174 -1.74 -3.05 -8.03
CA PHE A 174 -1.78 -4.00 -9.14
C PHE A 174 -0.75 -5.12 -8.98
N ALA A 175 0.47 -4.78 -8.53
CA ALA A 175 1.50 -5.78 -8.26
C ALA A 175 1.09 -6.74 -7.13
N PHE A 176 0.50 -6.22 -6.04
CA PHE A 176 0.04 -7.01 -4.90
C PHE A 176 -1.11 -7.95 -5.27
N VAL A 177 -2.09 -7.49 -6.05
CA VAL A 177 -3.17 -8.39 -6.51
C VAL A 177 -2.61 -9.49 -7.43
N THR A 178 -1.61 -9.18 -8.25
CA THR A 178 -0.96 -10.16 -9.14
C THR A 178 -0.29 -11.29 -8.35
N ILE A 179 0.47 -10.96 -7.29
CA ILE A 179 1.09 -11.99 -6.44
C ILE A 179 0.06 -12.71 -5.56
N ASN A 180 -1.04 -12.05 -5.19
CA ASN A 180 -2.13 -12.71 -4.48
C ASN A 180 -2.79 -13.77 -5.36
N LEU A 181 -3.05 -13.45 -6.63
CA LEU A 181 -3.60 -14.39 -7.60
C LEU A 181 -2.65 -15.55 -7.87
N ALA A 182 -1.34 -15.28 -8.00
CA ALA A 182 -0.34 -16.33 -8.20
C ALA A 182 -0.20 -17.27 -6.98
N GLY A 183 -0.35 -16.73 -5.76
CA GLY A 183 -0.29 -17.52 -4.52
C GLY A 183 -1.63 -18.08 -4.05
N GLY A 184 -2.75 -17.72 -4.69
CA GLY A 184 -4.10 -18.08 -4.25
C GLY A 184 -4.48 -17.55 -2.86
N SER A 185 -3.86 -16.45 -2.41
CA SER A 185 -3.95 -15.95 -1.03
C SER A 185 -3.71 -14.45 -0.94
N LEU A 186 -4.25 -13.78 0.08
CA LEU A 186 -3.91 -12.39 0.40
C LEU A 186 -2.58 -12.22 1.15
N TRP A 187 -1.98 -13.30 1.69
CA TRP A 187 -0.72 -13.24 2.43
C TRP A 187 0.43 -12.55 1.68
N PRO A 188 0.76 -12.88 0.40
CA PRO A 188 1.90 -12.27 -0.28
C PRO A 188 1.76 -10.76 -0.45
N GLY A 189 0.57 -10.27 -0.84
CA GLY A 189 0.26 -8.85 -0.97
C GLY A 189 0.33 -8.12 0.36
N TRP A 190 -0.22 -8.70 1.43
CA TRP A 190 -0.12 -8.11 2.78
C TRP A 190 1.31 -8.03 3.28
N ILE A 191 2.10 -9.10 3.14
CA ILE A 191 3.51 -9.10 3.53
C ILE A 191 4.28 -8.04 2.76
N ALA A 192 4.12 -7.97 1.44
CA ALA A 192 4.78 -6.96 0.62
C ALA A 192 4.41 -5.54 1.05
N HIS A 193 3.11 -5.28 1.23
CA HIS A 193 2.60 -3.98 1.63
C HIS A 193 3.09 -3.58 3.04
N TRP A 194 3.00 -4.48 4.01
CA TRP A 194 3.47 -4.26 5.37
C TRP A 194 4.97 -3.96 5.40
N VAL A 195 5.79 -4.79 4.73
CA VAL A 195 7.24 -4.61 4.66
C VAL A 195 7.60 -3.27 4.04
N LEU A 196 6.93 -2.87 2.96
CA LEU A 196 7.19 -1.58 2.29
C LEU A 196 6.88 -0.38 3.19
N ASN A 197 5.76 -0.43 3.91
CA ASN A 197 5.37 0.65 4.80
C ASN A 197 6.24 0.69 6.06
N TYR A 198 6.58 -0.46 6.64
CA TYR A 198 7.47 -0.55 7.79
C TYR A 198 8.92 -0.15 7.42
N ALA A 199 9.44 -0.57 6.28
CA ALA A 199 10.74 -0.14 5.78
C ALA A 199 10.76 1.39 5.54
N SER A 200 9.66 1.96 5.05
CA SER A 200 9.53 3.42 4.90
C SER A 200 9.53 4.14 6.25
N LEU A 201 8.89 3.60 7.27
CA LEU A 201 8.96 4.10 8.65
C LEU A 201 10.41 4.10 9.15
N CYS A 202 11.08 2.95 9.09
CA CYS A 202 12.48 2.79 9.51
C CYS A 202 13.40 3.78 8.79
N TRP A 203 13.22 3.95 7.47
CA TRP A 203 13.99 4.90 6.67
C TRP A 203 13.81 6.34 7.14
N ILE A 204 12.57 6.76 7.40
CA ILE A 204 12.28 8.13 7.83
C ILE A 204 12.85 8.38 9.23
N LEU A 205 12.72 7.43 10.15
CA LEU A 205 13.31 7.52 11.49
C LEU A 205 14.84 7.61 11.43
N ALA A 206 15.48 6.74 10.65
CA ALA A 206 16.94 6.79 10.43
C ALA A 206 17.38 8.14 9.83
N SER A 207 16.64 8.64 8.84
CA SER A 207 16.93 9.93 8.20
C SER A 207 16.83 11.11 9.19
N ARG A 208 15.87 11.07 10.13
CA ARG A 208 15.75 12.08 11.19
C ARG A 208 16.94 12.04 12.15
N LEU A 209 17.37 10.84 12.55
CA LEU A 209 18.53 10.65 13.43
C LEU A 209 19.81 11.16 12.79
N MET A 210 20.04 10.87 11.49
CA MET A 210 21.20 11.36 10.76
C MET A 210 21.24 12.88 10.70
N LYS A 211 20.11 13.52 10.35
CA LYS A 211 20.00 15.00 10.33
C LYS A 211 20.22 15.63 11.70
N ALA A 212 19.71 15.03 12.78
CA ALA A 212 19.92 15.52 14.14
C ALA A 212 21.39 15.38 14.61
N ARG A 213 22.11 14.37 14.10
CA ARG A 213 23.55 14.23 14.34
C ARG A 213 24.35 15.27 13.57
N GLU A 214 24.03 15.47 12.29
CA GLU A 214 24.66 16.49 11.44
C GLU A 214 24.45 17.89 12.01
N SER A 215 23.23 18.23 12.44
CA SER A 215 22.94 19.52 13.06
C SER A 215 23.79 19.77 14.31
N ARG A 216 23.89 18.78 15.22
CA ARG A 216 24.72 18.89 16.43
C ARG A 216 26.21 19.05 16.11
N TYR A 217 26.68 18.34 15.09
CA TYR A 217 28.07 18.48 14.61
C TYR A 217 28.34 19.90 14.11
N ILE A 218 27.39 20.51 13.39
CA ILE A 218 27.51 21.88 12.85
C ILE A 218 27.39 22.93 13.97
N THR A 219 26.49 22.74 14.94
CA THR A 219 26.24 23.72 16.03
C THR A 219 27.22 23.61 17.20
N GLY A 220 28.01 22.54 17.27
CA GLY A 220 28.95 22.29 18.37
C GLY A 220 28.27 21.92 19.69
N GLU A 221 26.97 21.62 19.66
CA GLU A 221 26.22 21.13 20.83
C GLU A 221 26.63 19.69 21.12
N ARG A 222 27.29 19.48 22.27
CA ARG A 222 27.69 18.16 22.78
C ARG A 222 26.53 17.41 23.41
#